data_AF-A0AA35J3G0-F1
#
_entry.id   AF-A0AA35J3G0-F1
#
_cell.length_a   1.000
_cell.length_b   1.000
_cell.length_c   1.000
_cell.angle_alpha   90.00
_cell.angle_beta   90.00
_cell.angle_gamma   90.00
#
_symmetry.space_group_name_H-M   'P 1'
#
loop_
_entity.id
_entity.type
_entity.pdbx_description
1 polymer ?
#
loop_
_entity_poly.entity_id
_entity_poly.type
_entity_poly.pdbx_seq_one_letter_code
_entity_poly.pdbx_strand_id
1 'polypeptide(L)'
;MILYEEWRSQLDLLFNSNVLQSWALCQEIHLDDKTNALSLRLRPTHRLQEDTKRVEKKSLDHIQLCLTYSKIYNEPLLLLRIWEEKCTENILLTKLMFPAKVESLLGVEGKFQLGLDTVIDLENSLWYSFHPCDTPNIVGDLPEFKSTYLRRWVSIFVFSWLGYEGA
;
A
#
# COMPACT_ATOMS: atom_id res chain seq x y z
N MET A 1 16.73 -2.95 -10.10
CA MET A 1 15.85 -1.90 -10.67
C MET A 1 15.01 -2.47 -11.82
N ILE A 2 13.77 -1.98 -12.01
CA ILE A 2 12.85 -2.44 -13.07
C ILE A 2 12.56 -1.30 -14.04
N LEU A 3 12.57 -1.55 -15.35
CA LEU A 3 12.25 -0.52 -16.34
C LEU A 3 10.74 -0.23 -16.35
N TYR A 4 10.35 0.98 -16.71
CA TYR A 4 8.94 1.39 -16.75
C TYR A 4 8.06 0.47 -17.60
N GLU A 5 8.48 0.12 -18.82
CA GLU A 5 7.72 -0.75 -19.72
C GLU A 5 7.53 -2.16 -19.12
N GLU A 6 8.57 -2.66 -18.45
CA GLU A 6 8.54 -3.97 -17.80
C GLU A 6 7.66 -3.93 -16.55
N TRP A 7 7.71 -2.85 -15.77
CA TRP A 7 6.83 -2.62 -14.65
C TRP A 7 5.37 -2.55 -15.10
N ARG A 8 5.07 -1.80 -16.18
CA ARG A 8 3.71 -1.68 -16.72
C ARG A 8 3.16 -3.02 -17.18
N SER A 9 3.96 -3.77 -17.95
CA SER A 9 3.61 -5.13 -18.37
C SER A 9 3.30 -6.04 -17.19
N GLN A 10 4.14 -6.00 -16.14
CA GLN A 10 3.91 -6.79 -14.93
C GLN A 10 2.71 -6.29 -14.10
N LEU A 11 2.41 -4.99 -14.12
CA LEU A 11 1.25 -4.42 -13.44
C LEU A 11 -0.05 -4.91 -14.09
N ASP A 12 -0.09 -4.96 -15.42
CA ASP A 12 -1.23 -5.51 -16.16
C ASP A 12 -1.41 -7.00 -15.89
N LEU A 13 -0.32 -7.76 -15.86
CA LEU A 13 -0.37 -9.18 -15.49
C LEU A 13 -0.85 -9.38 -14.05
N LEU A 14 -0.39 -8.56 -13.11
CA LEU A 14 -0.81 -8.60 -11.71
C LEU A 14 -2.32 -8.30 -11.60
N PHE A 15 -2.81 -7.24 -12.24
CA PHE A 15 -4.22 -6.89 -12.25
C PHE A 15 -5.08 -8.00 -12.86
N ASN A 16 -4.66 -8.57 -14.00
CA ASN A 16 -5.42 -9.62 -14.67
C ASN A 16 -5.30 -11.01 -14.01
N SER A 17 -4.35 -11.21 -13.10
CA SER A 17 -4.14 -12.49 -12.40
C SER A 17 -5.22 -12.83 -11.36
N ASN A 18 -6.12 -11.89 -11.05
CA ASN A 18 -7.13 -11.98 -10.00
C ASN A 18 -6.60 -12.12 -8.57
N VAL A 19 -5.28 -12.13 -8.34
CA VAL A 19 -4.69 -12.32 -6.99
C VAL A 19 -5.14 -11.25 -6.00
N LEU A 20 -5.22 -10.00 -6.45
CA LEU A 20 -5.66 -8.89 -5.60
C LEU A 20 -7.18 -8.84 -5.47
N GLN A 21 -7.92 -9.25 -6.50
CA GLN A 21 -9.38 -9.35 -6.52
C GLN A 21 -9.89 -10.46 -5.58
N SER A 22 -9.17 -11.58 -5.50
CA SER A 22 -9.50 -12.70 -4.62
C SER A 22 -9.07 -12.47 -3.17
N TRP A 23 -8.33 -11.39 -2.90
CA TRP A 23 -7.85 -11.11 -1.56
C TRP A 23 -9.00 -10.64 -0.67
N ALA A 24 -9.29 -11.39 0.40
CA ALA A 24 -10.44 -11.13 1.28
C ALA A 24 -10.48 -9.72 1.90
N LEU A 25 -9.32 -9.06 2.05
CA LEU A 25 -9.25 -7.68 2.55
C LEU A 25 -9.56 -6.65 1.46
N CYS A 26 -9.38 -6.98 0.19
CA CYS A 26 -9.59 -6.06 -0.92
C CYS A 26 -11.09 -5.90 -1.22
N GLN A 27 -11.60 -4.68 -1.08
CA GLN A 27 -12.99 -4.33 -1.39
C GLN A 27 -13.14 -3.85 -2.82
N GLU A 28 -12.20 -3.01 -3.25
CA GLU A 28 -12.23 -2.35 -4.54
C GLU A 28 -10.81 -2.31 -5.08
N ILE A 29 -10.70 -2.51 -6.40
CA ILE A 29 -9.45 -2.39 -7.15
C ILE A 29 -9.72 -1.54 -8.38
N HIS A 30 -8.82 -0.62 -8.68
CA HIS A 30 -8.94 0.24 -9.84
C HIS A 30 -7.57 0.44 -10.48
N LEU A 31 -7.46 0.13 -11.76
CA LEU A 31 -6.32 0.46 -12.58
C LEU A 31 -6.66 1.72 -13.36
N ASP A 32 -5.90 2.79 -13.14
CA ASP A 32 -6.04 4.04 -13.89
C ASP A 32 -5.11 4.04 -15.10
N ASP A 33 -5.67 4.06 -16.30
CA ASP A 33 -4.93 4.07 -17.55
C ASP A 33 -4.14 5.36 -17.80
N LYS A 34 -4.53 6.48 -17.18
CA LYS A 34 -3.84 7.77 -17.35
C LYS A 34 -2.56 7.83 -16.54
N THR A 35 -2.67 7.52 -15.25
CA THR A 35 -1.54 7.56 -14.32
C THR A 35 -0.75 6.25 -14.30
N ASN A 36 -1.29 5.19 -14.92
CA ASN A 36 -0.80 3.82 -14.84
C ASN A 36 -0.67 3.34 -13.39
N ALA A 37 -1.50 3.86 -12.48
CA ALA A 37 -1.48 3.52 -11.07
C ALA A 37 -2.55 2.48 -10.73
N LEU A 38 -2.22 1.57 -9.82
CA LEU A 38 -3.16 0.57 -9.30
C LEU A 38 -3.56 0.95 -7.88
N SER A 39 -4.83 1.30 -7.72
CA SER A 39 -5.43 1.66 -6.43
C SER A 39 -6.19 0.48 -5.84
N LEU A 40 -6.02 0.28 -4.53
CA LEU A 40 -6.70 -0.75 -3.74
C LEU A 40 -7.39 -0.07 -2.55
N ARG A 41 -8.66 -0.42 -2.32
CA ARG A 41 -9.37 -0.10 -1.08
C ARG A 41 -9.50 -1.36 -0.25
N LEU A 42 -8.97 -1.33 0.97
CA LEU A 42 -8.89 -2.49 1.85
C LEU A 42 -9.70 -2.29 3.13
N ARG A 43 -10.30 -3.38 3.62
CA ARG A 43 -10.85 -3.45 4.97
C ARG A 43 -9.72 -3.53 5.99
N PRO A 44 -9.83 -2.83 7.14
CA PRO A 44 -8.89 -3.02 8.23
C PRO A 44 -8.95 -4.46 8.75
N THR A 45 -7.80 -5.05 9.06
CA THR A 45 -7.76 -6.35 9.74
C THR A 45 -8.20 -6.19 11.19
N HIS A 46 -8.71 -7.27 11.80
CA HIS A 46 -9.09 -7.26 13.22
C HIS A 46 -7.95 -6.78 14.11
N ARG A 47 -6.74 -7.32 13.87
CA ARG A 47 -5.53 -6.95 14.59
C ARG A 47 -5.23 -5.45 14.46
N LEU A 48 -5.26 -4.91 13.24
CA LEU A 48 -5.00 -3.49 13.03
C LEU A 48 -6.06 -2.62 13.71
N GLN A 49 -7.34 -3.05 13.71
CA GLN A 49 -8.41 -2.36 14.43
C GLN A 49 -8.13 -2.29 15.94
N GLU A 50 -7.71 -3.39 16.55
CA GLU A 50 -7.40 -3.47 17.97
C GLU A 50 -6.17 -2.64 18.34
N ASP A 51 -5.09 -2.75 17.55
CA ASP A 51 -3.88 -1.96 17.77
C ASP A 51 -4.17 -0.45 17.63
N THR A 52 -4.98 -0.04 16.65
CA THR A 52 -5.40 1.36 16.48
C THR A 52 -6.21 1.85 17.68
N LYS A 53 -7.18 1.06 18.14
CA LYS A 53 -7.98 1.41 19.33
C LYS A 53 -7.11 1.53 20.58
N ARG A 54 -6.07 0.70 20.72
CA ARG A 54 -5.14 0.74 21.86
C ARG A 54 -4.20 1.94 21.81
N VAL A 55 -3.56 2.19 20.66
CA VAL A 55 -2.48 3.18 20.53
C VAL A 55 -3.03 4.57 20.32
N GLU A 56 -4.03 4.72 19.45
CA GLU A 56 -4.52 6.00 18.96
C GLU A 56 -5.92 6.35 19.51
N LYS A 57 -6.60 5.40 20.19
CA LYS A 57 -7.99 5.53 20.68
C LYS A 57 -9.00 5.87 19.57
N LYS A 58 -8.77 5.31 18.38
CA LYS A 58 -9.56 5.55 17.17
C LYS A 58 -10.06 4.25 16.56
N SER A 59 -11.07 4.35 15.72
CA SER A 59 -11.58 3.26 14.89
C SER A 59 -11.18 3.52 13.44
N LEU A 60 -10.69 2.50 12.73
CA LEU A 60 -10.40 2.60 11.30
C LEU A 60 -11.67 2.30 10.49
N ASP A 61 -11.83 3.03 9.40
CA ASP A 61 -12.85 2.80 8.38
C ASP A 61 -12.28 1.91 7.27
N HIS A 62 -11.23 2.39 6.59
CA HIS A 62 -10.56 1.65 5.53
C HIS A 62 -9.11 2.09 5.32
N ILE A 63 -8.37 1.29 4.57
CA ILE A 63 -7.00 1.60 4.12
C ILE A 63 -7.03 1.75 2.61
N GLN A 64 -6.30 2.72 2.06
CA GLN A 64 -6.07 2.81 0.63
C GLN A 64 -4.59 2.60 0.34
N LEU A 65 -4.32 1.76 -0.64
CA LEU A 65 -2.99 1.59 -1.22
C LEU A 65 -3.01 2.06 -2.67
N CYS A 66 -1.95 2.71 -3.11
CA CYS A 66 -1.74 3.03 -4.52
C CYS A 66 -0.34 2.59 -4.93
N LEU A 67 -0.28 1.66 -5.87
CA LEU A 67 0.95 1.17 -6.47
C LEU A 67 1.21 2.02 -7.71
N THR A 68 2.35 2.71 -7.73
CA THR A 68 2.77 3.55 -8.85
C THR A 68 4.25 3.30 -9.16
N TYR A 69 4.82 4.06 -10.08
CA TYR A 69 6.21 3.93 -10.50
C TYR A 69 6.96 5.24 -10.32
N SER A 70 8.07 5.19 -9.58
CA SER A 70 8.99 6.32 -9.50
C SER A 70 9.91 6.30 -10.71
N LYS A 71 9.72 7.25 -11.63
CA LYS A 71 10.63 7.47 -12.78
C LYS A 71 12.01 7.96 -12.36
N ILE A 72 12.12 8.56 -11.16
CA ILE A 72 13.39 9.06 -10.63
C ILE A 72 14.25 7.89 -10.15
N TYR A 73 13.64 6.94 -9.42
CA TYR A 73 14.36 5.82 -8.82
C TYR A 73 14.33 4.54 -9.67
N ASN A 74 13.49 4.48 -10.70
CA ASN A 74 13.23 3.28 -11.52
C ASN A 74 12.78 2.08 -10.68
N GLU A 75 11.83 2.35 -9.79
CA GLU A 75 11.30 1.39 -8.83
C GLU A 75 9.78 1.56 -8.64
N PRO A 76 9.06 0.49 -8.29
CA PRO A 76 7.69 0.58 -7.84
C PRO A 76 7.63 1.37 -6.53
N LEU A 77 6.59 2.18 -6.39
CA LEU A 77 6.32 2.99 -5.23
C LEU A 77 4.98 2.60 -4.62
N LEU A 78 4.95 2.38 -3.31
CA LEU A 78 3.72 2.14 -2.56
C LEU A 78 3.31 3.42 -1.83
N LEU A 79 2.12 3.91 -2.15
CA LEU A 79 1.47 5.01 -1.45
C LEU A 79 0.39 4.46 -0.53
N LEU A 80 0.25 5.06 0.65
CA LEU A 80 -0.65 4.62 1.71
C LEU A 80 -1.52 5.77 2.23
N ARG A 81 -2.79 5.47 2.48
CA ARG A 81 -3.68 6.26 3.34
C ARG A 81 -4.41 5.38 4.32
N ILE A 82 -4.65 5.94 5.49
CA ILE A 82 -5.43 5.30 6.53
C ILE A 82 -6.59 6.24 6.85
N TRP A 83 -7.81 5.71 6.85
CA TRP A 83 -9.01 6.47 7.14
C TRP A 83 -9.58 6.06 8.48
N GLU A 84 -9.88 7.03 9.34
CA GLU A 84 -10.49 6.80 10.65
C GLU A 84 -11.96 7.20 10.63
N GLU A 85 -12.77 6.42 11.35
CA GLU A 85 -14.13 6.78 11.71
C GLU A 85 -14.10 7.82 12.84
N LYS A 86 -14.89 8.87 12.68
CA LYS A 86 -15.14 9.89 13.70
C LYS A 86 -16.65 10.04 13.87
N CYS A 87 -17.17 9.64 15.02
CA CYS A 87 -18.55 9.95 15.39
C CYS A 87 -18.59 11.36 16.00
N THR A 88 -19.37 12.27 15.41
CA THR A 88 -19.65 13.59 15.98
C THR A 88 -21.15 13.81 15.92
N GLU A 89 -21.78 14.13 17.06
CA GLU A 89 -23.23 14.43 17.13
C GLU A 89 -24.12 13.34 16.50
N ASN A 90 -23.77 12.06 16.72
CA ASN A 90 -24.43 10.86 16.13
C ASN A 90 -24.33 10.74 14.61
N ILE A 91 -23.48 11.53 13.95
CA ILE A 91 -23.14 11.38 12.54
C ILE A 91 -21.79 10.67 12.44
N LEU A 92 -21.76 9.55 11.73
CA LEU A 92 -20.53 8.85 11.40
C LEU A 92 -19.84 9.59 10.24
N LEU A 93 -18.66 10.13 10.51
CA LEU A 93 -17.80 10.80 9.52
C LEU A 93 -16.55 9.95 9.29
N THR A 94 -16.02 9.99 8.07
CA THR A 94 -14.72 9.40 7.75
C THR A 94 -13.74 10.54 7.47
N LYS A 95 -12.53 10.45 8.04
CA LYS A 95 -11.46 11.43 7.75
C LYS A 95 -10.11 10.75 7.64
N LEU A 96 -9.18 11.43 6.98
CA LEU A 96 -7.81 10.95 6.89
C LEU A 96 -7.18 10.91 8.29
N MET A 97 -6.59 9.77 8.61
CA MET A 97 -5.89 9.54 9.86
C MET A 97 -4.45 10.05 9.72
N PHE A 98 -4.02 10.82 10.72
CA PHE A 98 -2.63 11.25 10.89
C PHE A 98 -2.10 10.60 12.18
N PRO A 99 -1.66 9.33 12.15
CA PRO A 99 -1.15 8.69 13.35
C PRO A 99 0.22 9.30 13.71
N ALA A 100 0.52 9.37 15.01
CA ALA A 100 1.78 9.95 15.47
C ALA A 100 2.99 9.10 15.04
N LYS A 101 2.79 7.79 14.89
CA LYS A 101 3.76 6.82 14.37
C LYS A 101 3.06 5.78 13.50
N VAL A 102 2.96 6.07 12.19
CA VAL A 102 2.34 5.14 11.22
C VAL A 102 3.05 3.78 11.24
N GLU A 103 4.38 3.74 11.35
CA GLU A 103 5.16 2.50 11.36
C GLU A 103 4.81 1.59 12.53
N SER A 104 4.65 2.17 13.72
CA SER A 104 4.22 1.46 14.93
C SER A 104 2.82 0.89 14.77
N LEU A 105 1.91 1.67 14.17
CA LEU A 105 0.54 1.26 13.93
C LEU A 105 0.45 0.03 13.03
N LEU A 106 1.25 0.01 11.96
CA LEU A 106 1.28 -1.09 10.99
C LEU A 106 2.14 -2.27 11.45
N GLY A 107 2.85 -2.14 12.58
CA GLY A 107 3.79 -3.16 13.06
C GLY A 107 4.99 -3.37 12.14
N VAL A 108 5.43 -2.29 11.47
CA VAL A 108 6.49 -2.32 10.45
C VAL A 108 7.74 -1.53 10.85
N GLU A 109 7.88 -1.22 12.13
CA GLU A 109 9.04 -0.53 12.69
C GLU A 109 10.36 -1.18 12.27
N GLY A 110 11.28 -0.36 11.76
CA GLY A 110 12.60 -0.81 11.30
C GLY A 110 12.60 -1.64 10.01
N LYS A 111 11.44 -1.96 9.44
CA LYS A 111 11.33 -2.67 8.14
C LYS A 111 11.14 -1.70 6.98
N PHE A 112 10.50 -0.56 7.21
CA PHE A 112 10.26 0.47 6.20
C PHE A 112 10.35 1.85 6.84
N GLN A 113 10.74 2.84 6.05
CA GLN A 113 10.73 4.23 6.48
C GLN A 113 9.56 4.95 5.82
N LEU A 114 8.66 5.46 6.66
CA LEU A 114 7.59 6.34 6.22
C LEU A 114 8.10 7.78 6.26
N GLY A 115 8.60 8.26 5.13
CA GLY A 115 9.05 9.64 5.00
C GLY A 115 7.87 10.60 5.10
N LEU A 116 7.83 11.43 6.15
CA LEU A 116 6.93 12.59 6.23
C LEU A 116 7.23 13.61 5.11
N ASP A 117 8.44 13.61 4.57
CA ASP A 117 8.90 14.52 3.52
C ASP A 117 8.40 14.15 2.12
N THR A 118 7.70 13.02 1.96
CA THR A 118 7.19 12.56 0.67
C THR A 118 5.67 12.43 0.70
N VAL A 119 4.99 13.48 1.19
CA VAL A 119 3.58 13.65 0.87
C VAL A 119 3.48 13.92 -0.63
N ILE A 120 3.16 12.87 -1.38
CA ILE A 120 2.98 12.98 -2.82
C ILE A 120 1.59 13.54 -3.05
N ASP A 121 1.54 14.74 -3.61
CA ASP A 121 0.31 15.27 -4.16
C ASP A 121 0.00 14.52 -5.46
N LEU A 122 -0.91 13.56 -5.36
CA LEU A 122 -1.52 12.94 -6.51
C LEU A 122 -2.94 13.49 -6.60
N GLU A 123 -3.16 14.42 -7.53
CA GLU A 123 -4.47 15.02 -7.80
C GLU A 123 -5.14 15.66 -6.56
N ASN A 124 -4.44 16.57 -5.89
CA ASN A 124 -4.86 17.30 -4.67
C ASN A 124 -5.10 16.41 -3.45
N SER A 125 -4.41 15.28 -3.38
CA SER A 125 -4.66 14.29 -2.35
C SER A 125 -3.34 13.83 -1.71
N LEU A 126 -3.27 13.86 -0.37
CA LEU A 126 -2.05 13.60 0.41
C LEU A 126 -1.83 12.10 0.67
N TRP A 127 -0.67 11.57 0.30
CA TRP A 127 -0.30 10.16 0.52
C TRP A 127 0.92 10.01 1.42
N TYR A 128 0.96 8.96 2.25
CA TYR A 128 2.19 8.49 2.86
C TYR A 128 2.97 7.65 1.86
N SER A 129 4.24 7.95 1.64
CA SER A 129 5.11 7.13 0.80
C SER A 129 5.79 6.05 1.63
N PHE A 130 5.56 4.80 1.26
CA PHE A 130 6.15 3.63 1.90
C PHE A 130 7.48 3.32 1.20
N HIS A 131 8.57 3.84 1.77
CA HIS A 131 9.91 3.67 1.22
C HIS A 131 10.62 2.49 1.88
N PRO A 132 11.00 1.44 1.13
CA PRO A 132 12.07 0.55 1.58
C PRO A 132 13.41 1.26 1.54
N CYS A 133 14.28 0.89 2.47
CA CYS A 133 15.67 1.31 2.44
C CYS A 133 16.53 0.51 1.44
N ASP A 134 16.00 -0.54 0.77
CA ASP A 134 16.79 -1.39 -0.14
C ASP A 134 15.97 -2.33 -1.06
N THR A 135 15.12 -1.78 -1.95
CA THR A 135 14.22 -2.58 -2.82
C THR A 135 14.92 -3.70 -3.62
N PRO A 136 16.08 -3.48 -4.27
CA PRO A 136 16.73 -4.49 -5.09
C PRO A 136 17.24 -5.69 -4.27
N ASN A 137 17.83 -5.43 -3.10
CA ASN A 137 18.34 -6.47 -2.21
C ASN A 137 17.22 -7.31 -1.58
N ILE A 138 16.05 -6.71 -1.38
CA ILE A 138 14.89 -7.35 -0.75
C ILE A 138 14.10 -8.22 -1.75
N VAL A 139 13.88 -7.73 -2.98
CA VAL A 139 13.07 -8.44 -3.98
C VAL A 139 13.90 -9.43 -4.80
N GLY A 140 15.22 -9.23 -4.86
CA GLY A 140 16.12 -9.92 -5.78
C GLY A 140 15.91 -9.46 -7.21
N ASP A 141 16.95 -8.96 -7.85
CA ASP A 141 16.89 -8.42 -9.22
C ASP A 141 17.71 -9.25 -10.23
N LEU A 142 18.03 -10.49 -9.88
CA LEU A 142 18.68 -11.43 -10.79
C LEU A 142 17.86 -11.57 -12.09
N PRO A 143 18.51 -11.60 -13.27
CA PRO A 143 17.82 -11.62 -14.56
C PRO A 143 16.80 -12.76 -14.70
N GLU A 144 17.07 -13.92 -14.09
CA GLU A 144 16.20 -15.10 -14.10
C GLU A 144 14.86 -14.90 -13.37
N PHE A 145 14.78 -13.95 -12.44
CA PHE A 145 13.56 -13.66 -11.67
C PHE A 145 12.91 -12.33 -12.07
N LYS A 146 13.42 -11.66 -13.10
CA LYS A 146 12.94 -10.32 -13.47
C LYS A 146 11.45 -10.30 -13.83
N SER A 147 10.96 -11.34 -14.51
CA SER A 147 9.56 -11.49 -14.95
C SER A 147 8.53 -11.56 -13.82
N THR A 148 8.95 -11.88 -12.60
CA THR A 148 8.07 -11.98 -11.42
C THR A 148 8.38 -10.91 -10.36
N TYR A 149 9.18 -9.89 -10.73
CA TYR A 149 9.65 -8.85 -9.83
C TYR A 149 8.50 -8.15 -9.09
N LEU A 150 7.49 -7.65 -9.81
CA LEU A 150 6.38 -6.92 -9.19
C LEU A 150 5.55 -7.81 -8.28
N ARG A 151 5.36 -9.09 -8.64
CA ARG A 151 4.62 -10.05 -7.80
C ARG A 151 5.34 -10.32 -6.46
N ARG A 152 6.67 -10.49 -6.51
CA ARG A 152 7.50 -10.61 -5.31
C ARG A 152 7.50 -9.33 -4.50
N TRP A 153 7.62 -8.18 -5.17
CA TRP A 153 7.53 -6.88 -4.54
C TRP A 153 6.21 -6.74 -3.79
N VAL A 154 5.05 -7.03 -4.38
CA VAL A 154 3.75 -6.98 -3.69
C VAL A 154 3.70 -7.91 -2.48
N SER A 155 4.28 -9.10 -2.58
CA SER A 155 4.33 -10.04 -1.46
C SER A 155 5.09 -9.47 -0.26
N ILE A 156 6.16 -8.71 -0.51
CA ILE A 156 6.99 -8.12 0.54
C ILE A 156 6.41 -6.79 1.02
N PHE A 157 5.96 -5.93 0.11
CA PHE A 157 5.57 -4.55 0.41
C PHE A 157 4.11 -4.39 0.79
N VAL A 158 3.25 -5.38 0.49
CA VAL A 158 1.82 -5.33 0.80
C VAL A 158 1.45 -6.49 1.73
N PHE A 159 1.71 -7.73 1.31
CA PHE A 159 1.21 -8.90 2.04
C PHE A 159 1.96 -9.20 3.34
N SER A 160 3.22 -8.77 3.48
CA SER A 160 4.03 -9.08 4.68
C SER A 160 3.48 -8.50 5.98
N TRP A 161 2.71 -7.41 5.92
CA TRP A 161 2.17 -6.72 7.09
C TRP A 161 0.63 -6.68 7.14
N LEU A 162 -0.04 -6.83 5.99
CA LEU A 162 -1.51 -6.97 5.95
C LEU A 162 -1.98 -8.43 6.04
N GLY A 163 -1.09 -9.38 5.77
CA GLY A 163 -1.43 -10.79 5.65
C GLY A 163 -2.13 -11.11 4.33
N TYR A 164 -1.83 -12.30 3.82
CA TYR A 164 -2.56 -12.90 2.70
C TYR A 164 -2.93 -14.32 3.12
N GLU A 165 -4.15 -14.50 3.61
CA GLU A 165 -4.74 -15.82 3.73
C GLU A 165 -5.45 -16.08 2.40
N GLY A 166 -4.80 -16.85 1.53
CA GLY A 166 -5.47 -17.41 0.37
C GLY A 166 -6.59 -18.32 0.87
N ALA A 167 -7.81 -18.11 0.37
CA ALA A 167 -8.91 -19.05 0.57
C ALA A 167 -8.55 -20.43 0.01
#